data_AF-A0A3R6U645-F1
#
_entry.id   AF-A0A3R6U645-F1
#
_cell.length_a   1.000
_cell.length_b   1.000
_cell.length_c   1.000
_cell.angle_alpha   90.00
_cell.angle_beta   90.00
_cell.angle_gamma   90.00
#
_symmetry.space_group_name_H-M   'P 1'
#
loop_
_entity.id
_entity.type
_entity.pdbx_description
1 polymer ?
#
loop_
_entity_poly.entity_id
_entity_poly.type
_entity_poly.pdbx_seq_one_letter_code
_entity_poly.pdbx_strand_id
1 'polypeptide(L)'
;METGKMRLCGQQAVWNYEEENGILTIQGVGAMEDYTDPEQVPWNTFIQKIKTVVIRDGITTVGDYAFAGGSNLQEVSLPGSVEIVGVFSFKGCTVLKEIVIPEGVRVLASKAFQFCSALRKVYLPSTLIDVDMRAFGKCESLEEVFYQGSEEQWEQIMISRSASDNQYLVQAKRHCLERQSAKPSEERPEAPDRYEQIILKIREVLDQGGDGKFYILAPKLWEPGIRAKSGDATLLVFPDGQTMLIDAGFVECGKHVVSLLRDLHLTSLDGVVLSHSHDDHAGGLQQVAEYIYGQDGGYIGCYYRSAFVNSQLEKAFFDYIRAKGARTVTDVKEGFHMSIGGVDIAVYNPEEALVESCTGAEEDLNNLSLLMKFTYGKSTFLTSGDLYRDKELELIARYGEALKADVMKANHHGAHTSNSMEWVDAICPSVIYACADDMGSTPFAWKMKAKHIRYYSTCLNDLLCIRLDAEKHVEVMSRFDRKGLGLL
;
A
#
# COMPACT_ATOMS: atom_id res chain seq x y z
N MET A 1 0.29 -43.44 6.45
CA MET A 1 0.08 -42.04 6.88
C MET A 1 -1.05 -42.06 7.90
N GLU A 2 -0.87 -41.49 9.09
CA GLU A 2 -1.92 -41.47 10.13
C GLU A 2 -3.15 -40.71 9.61
N THR A 3 -4.18 -41.46 9.19
CA THR A 3 -5.51 -40.93 8.90
C THR A 3 -6.16 -40.54 10.23
N GLY A 4 -6.43 -39.26 10.44
CA GLY A 4 -7.26 -38.79 11.57
C GLY A 4 -6.68 -37.75 12.53
N LYS A 5 -5.41 -37.33 12.40
CA LYS A 5 -4.92 -36.14 13.15
C LYS A 5 -5.03 -34.89 12.28
N MET A 6 -6.07 -34.09 12.57
CA MET A 6 -6.19 -32.74 12.04
C MET A 6 -4.97 -31.91 12.44
N ARG A 7 -4.36 -31.20 11.47
CA ARG A 7 -3.14 -30.40 11.67
C ARG A 7 -3.49 -28.92 11.56
N LEU A 8 -2.78 -28.07 12.29
CA LEU A 8 -3.03 -26.62 12.28
C LEU A 8 -2.68 -26.00 10.92
N CYS A 9 -3.45 -25.00 10.53
CA CYS A 9 -3.21 -24.10 9.40
C CYS A 9 -3.67 -22.67 9.74
N GLY A 10 -3.48 -22.30 11.00
CA GLY A 10 -3.88 -21.05 11.66
C GLY A 10 -3.94 -21.31 13.18
N GLN A 11 -4.32 -20.30 13.98
CA GLN A 11 -4.36 -20.46 15.44
C GLN A 11 -5.39 -21.51 15.91
N GLN A 12 -6.55 -21.56 15.26
CA GLN A 12 -7.64 -22.50 15.55
C GLN A 12 -8.24 -23.12 14.28
N ALA A 13 -7.61 -22.88 13.13
CA ALA A 13 -7.93 -23.54 11.87
C ALA A 13 -7.12 -24.82 11.74
N VAL A 14 -7.77 -25.88 11.29
CA VAL A 14 -7.15 -27.19 11.04
C VAL A 14 -7.54 -27.74 9.68
N TRP A 15 -6.74 -28.66 9.16
CA TRP A 15 -6.97 -29.28 7.86
C TRP A 15 -6.88 -30.81 7.88
N ASN A 16 -7.49 -31.42 6.87
CA ASN A 16 -7.41 -32.84 6.54
C ASN A 16 -7.44 -33.05 5.02
N TYR A 17 -6.64 -33.98 4.49
CA TYR A 17 -6.62 -34.34 3.08
C TYR A 17 -7.01 -35.81 2.86
N GLU A 18 -8.00 -36.03 2.01
CA GLU A 18 -8.53 -37.35 1.64
C GLU A 18 -7.98 -37.75 0.26
N GLU A 19 -6.93 -38.58 0.24
CA GLU A 19 -6.21 -38.92 -1.00
C GLU A 19 -7.07 -39.70 -2.01
N GLU A 20 -8.03 -40.51 -1.56
CA GLU A 20 -8.90 -41.30 -2.45
C GLU A 20 -9.70 -40.43 -3.43
N ASN A 21 -10.19 -39.28 -2.95
CA ASN A 21 -11.03 -38.38 -3.73
C ASN A 21 -10.34 -37.05 -4.07
N GLY A 22 -9.16 -36.78 -3.50
CA GLY A 22 -8.42 -35.53 -3.69
C GLY A 22 -9.06 -34.33 -3.00
N ILE A 23 -9.71 -34.53 -1.85
CA ILE A 23 -10.44 -33.49 -1.13
C ILE A 23 -9.58 -32.94 0.01
N LEU A 24 -9.31 -31.64 0.01
CA LEU A 24 -8.72 -30.92 1.14
C LEU A 24 -9.84 -30.21 1.90
N THR A 25 -10.04 -30.56 3.17
CA THR A 25 -10.99 -29.87 4.06
C THR A 25 -10.24 -28.99 5.06
N ILE A 26 -10.67 -27.74 5.19
CA ILE A 26 -10.24 -26.80 6.23
C ILE A 26 -11.44 -26.48 7.13
N GLN A 27 -11.24 -26.49 8.44
CA GLN A 27 -12.29 -26.21 9.41
C GLN A 27 -11.71 -25.61 10.69
N GLY A 28 -12.56 -25.04 11.54
CA GLY A 28 -12.16 -24.41 12.79
C GLY A 28 -12.74 -23.01 12.90
N VAL A 29 -12.10 -22.17 13.69
CA VAL A 29 -12.57 -20.81 13.98
C VAL A 29 -11.48 -19.80 13.65
N GLY A 30 -11.85 -18.69 13.04
CA GLY A 30 -10.96 -17.55 12.77
C GLY A 30 -10.20 -17.65 11.45
N ALA A 31 -9.12 -16.89 11.35
CA ALA A 31 -8.31 -16.81 10.14
C ALA A 31 -7.45 -18.07 9.93
N MET A 32 -7.29 -18.46 8.67
CA MET A 32 -6.16 -19.30 8.26
C MET A 32 -4.85 -18.50 8.38
N GLU A 33 -3.73 -19.23 8.45
CA GLU A 33 -2.38 -18.64 8.41
C GLU A 33 -2.11 -17.97 7.06
N ASP A 34 -1.45 -16.81 7.08
CA ASP A 34 -0.97 -16.12 5.88
C ASP A 34 0.46 -16.58 5.57
N TYR A 35 0.64 -17.35 4.51
CA TYR A 35 1.95 -17.87 4.12
C TYR A 35 2.70 -16.84 3.25
N THR A 36 4.03 -16.87 3.26
CA THR A 36 4.84 -15.99 2.40
C THR A 36 5.26 -16.64 1.08
N ASP A 37 5.20 -17.97 1.02
CA ASP A 37 5.53 -18.77 -0.16
C ASP A 37 4.58 -19.99 -0.27
N PRO A 38 4.17 -20.41 -1.49
CA PRO A 38 3.38 -21.63 -1.69
C PRO A 38 3.95 -22.89 -1.04
N GLU A 39 5.27 -22.99 -0.87
CA GLU A 39 5.93 -24.16 -0.31
C GLU A 39 5.70 -24.34 1.19
N GLN A 40 5.33 -23.26 1.89
CA GLN A 40 5.10 -23.24 3.34
C GLN A 40 3.76 -23.85 3.76
N VAL A 41 2.81 -23.99 2.82
CA VAL A 41 1.48 -24.49 3.17
C VAL A 41 1.56 -25.95 3.66
N PRO A 42 0.85 -26.33 4.73
CA PRO A 42 0.95 -27.67 5.31
C PRO A 42 0.62 -28.83 4.36
N TRP A 43 -0.13 -28.55 3.29
CA TRP A 43 -0.55 -29.51 2.26
C TRP A 43 0.26 -29.41 0.97
N ASN A 44 1.41 -28.71 0.96
CA ASN A 44 2.23 -28.51 -0.24
C ASN A 44 2.54 -29.82 -0.98
N THR A 45 2.87 -30.90 -0.24
CA THR A 45 3.13 -32.23 -0.83
C THR A 45 1.95 -32.84 -1.58
N PHE A 46 0.73 -32.35 -1.34
CA PHE A 46 -0.50 -32.80 -1.97
C PHE A 46 -1.07 -31.79 -2.96
N ILE A 47 -0.49 -30.58 -3.11
CA ILE A 47 -1.10 -29.46 -3.84
C ILE A 47 -1.47 -29.82 -5.29
N GLN A 48 -0.63 -30.61 -5.97
CA GLN A 48 -0.88 -31.08 -7.33
C GLN A 48 -1.89 -32.23 -7.41
N LYS A 49 -2.29 -32.84 -6.30
CA LYS A 49 -3.30 -33.91 -6.23
C LYS A 49 -4.66 -33.43 -5.77
N ILE A 50 -4.74 -32.26 -5.13
CA ILE A 50 -6.00 -31.69 -4.65
C ILE A 50 -6.89 -31.34 -5.86
N LYS A 51 -8.11 -31.87 -5.83
CA LYS A 51 -9.15 -31.61 -6.82
C LYS A 51 -10.26 -30.72 -6.26
N THR A 52 -10.51 -30.82 -4.97
CA THR A 52 -11.57 -30.07 -4.30
C THR A 52 -11.07 -29.49 -2.98
N VAL A 53 -11.34 -28.21 -2.74
CA VAL A 53 -11.14 -27.55 -1.44
C VAL A 53 -12.49 -27.29 -0.80
N VAL A 54 -12.64 -27.68 0.47
CA VAL A 54 -13.84 -27.43 1.27
C VAL A 54 -13.45 -26.66 2.52
N ILE A 55 -13.80 -25.37 2.58
CA ILE A 55 -13.65 -24.57 3.78
C ILE A 55 -14.98 -24.59 4.54
N ARG A 56 -14.94 -24.96 5.82
CA ARG A 56 -16.11 -25.06 6.69
C ARG A 56 -16.38 -23.75 7.42
N ASP A 57 -17.64 -23.58 7.80
CA ASP A 57 -18.12 -22.44 8.57
C ASP A 57 -17.28 -22.20 9.85
N GLY A 58 -17.09 -20.94 10.19
CA GLY A 58 -16.22 -20.49 11.29
C GLY A 58 -14.87 -19.95 10.84
N ILE A 59 -14.41 -20.30 9.64
CA ILE A 59 -13.23 -19.70 9.02
C ILE A 59 -13.58 -18.31 8.48
N THR A 60 -12.80 -17.30 8.87
CA THR A 60 -13.05 -15.88 8.51
C THR A 60 -12.18 -15.38 7.37
N THR A 61 -11.03 -16.00 7.12
CA THR A 61 -10.08 -15.58 6.09
C THR A 61 -9.47 -16.79 5.41
N VAL A 62 -9.43 -16.77 4.08
CA VAL A 62 -8.57 -17.68 3.31
C VAL A 62 -7.16 -17.08 3.29
N GLY A 63 -6.20 -17.82 3.83
CA GLY A 63 -4.83 -17.33 4.01
C GLY A 63 -4.10 -17.04 2.70
N ASP A 64 -3.13 -16.13 2.77
CA ASP A 64 -2.24 -15.81 1.65
C ASP A 64 -1.55 -17.09 1.13
N TYR A 65 -1.45 -17.24 -0.20
CA TYR A 65 -0.86 -18.40 -0.91
C TYR A 65 -1.48 -19.78 -0.61
N ALA A 66 -2.54 -19.88 0.20
CA ALA A 66 -3.07 -21.15 0.71
C ALA A 66 -3.24 -22.26 -0.35
N PHE A 67 -3.75 -21.95 -1.53
CA PHE A 67 -3.96 -22.92 -2.63
C PHE A 67 -3.22 -22.53 -3.91
N ALA A 68 -2.18 -21.70 -3.80
CA ALA A 68 -1.38 -21.28 -4.93
C ALA A 68 -0.73 -22.49 -5.61
N GLY A 69 -0.78 -22.53 -6.95
CA GLY A 69 -0.21 -23.58 -7.77
C GLY A 69 -1.00 -24.89 -7.81
N GLY A 70 -2.21 -24.94 -7.23
CA GLY A 70 -3.13 -26.08 -7.28
C GLY A 70 -3.66 -26.36 -8.70
N SER A 71 -2.80 -26.83 -9.60
CA SER A 71 -3.10 -26.94 -11.04
C SER A 71 -4.17 -27.98 -11.38
N ASN A 72 -4.56 -28.84 -10.44
CA ASN A 72 -5.63 -29.83 -10.58
C ASN A 72 -6.89 -29.49 -9.76
N LEU A 73 -6.93 -28.33 -9.10
CA LEU A 73 -8.06 -27.83 -8.32
C LEU A 73 -9.22 -27.44 -9.25
N GLN A 74 -10.33 -28.17 -9.14
CA GLN A 74 -11.52 -28.04 -9.97
C GLN A 74 -12.68 -27.38 -9.23
N GLU A 75 -12.77 -27.59 -7.91
CA GLU A 75 -13.90 -27.15 -7.10
C GLU A 75 -13.42 -26.52 -5.79
N VAL A 76 -14.05 -25.42 -5.40
CA VAL A 76 -13.79 -24.73 -4.13
C VAL A 76 -15.13 -24.39 -3.50
N SER A 77 -15.32 -24.82 -2.26
CA SER A 77 -16.48 -24.48 -1.44
C SER A 77 -16.03 -23.55 -0.31
N LEU A 78 -16.52 -22.31 -0.34
CA LEU A 78 -16.30 -21.29 0.68
C LEU A 78 -17.59 -21.09 1.50
N PRO A 79 -17.51 -20.95 2.84
CA PRO A 79 -18.66 -20.66 3.69
C PRO A 79 -18.91 -19.14 3.76
N GLY A 80 -20.12 -18.74 4.14
CA GLY A 80 -20.48 -17.33 4.31
C GLY A 80 -19.80 -16.63 5.49
N SER A 81 -19.09 -17.37 6.35
CA SER A 81 -18.24 -16.79 7.40
C SER A 81 -16.95 -16.15 6.87
N VAL A 82 -16.54 -16.45 5.63
CA VAL A 82 -15.32 -15.87 5.05
C VAL A 82 -15.58 -14.41 4.67
N GLU A 83 -14.75 -13.51 5.20
CA GLU A 83 -14.78 -12.08 4.90
C GLU A 83 -13.72 -11.68 3.86
N ILE A 84 -12.57 -12.36 3.86
CA ILE A 84 -11.42 -12.06 3.01
C ILE A 84 -10.93 -13.31 2.28
N VAL A 85 -10.75 -13.19 0.97
CA VAL A 85 -9.97 -14.15 0.17
C VAL A 85 -8.56 -13.59 -0.05
N GLY A 86 -7.56 -14.22 0.57
CA GLY A 86 -6.19 -13.70 0.71
C GLY A 86 -5.37 -13.58 -0.57
N VAL A 87 -4.22 -12.92 -0.45
CA VAL A 87 -3.28 -12.62 -1.53
C VAL A 87 -2.78 -13.93 -2.15
N PHE A 88 -2.82 -14.04 -3.47
CA PHE A 88 -2.42 -15.24 -4.21
C PHE A 88 -3.12 -16.55 -3.80
N SER A 89 -4.17 -16.52 -2.98
CA SER A 89 -4.78 -17.70 -2.35
C SER A 89 -5.17 -18.80 -3.34
N PHE A 90 -5.56 -18.48 -4.56
CA PHE A 90 -5.88 -19.42 -5.65
C PHE A 90 -5.03 -19.18 -6.91
N LYS A 91 -3.87 -18.51 -6.79
CA LYS A 91 -3.00 -18.20 -7.93
C LYS A 91 -2.65 -19.48 -8.70
N GLY A 92 -2.86 -19.51 -10.01
CA GLY A 92 -2.45 -20.63 -10.85
C GLY A 92 -3.28 -21.90 -10.68
N CYS A 93 -4.52 -21.80 -10.17
CA CYS A 93 -5.49 -22.90 -10.26
C CYS A 93 -6.02 -23.01 -11.69
N THR A 94 -5.17 -23.47 -12.61
CA THR A 94 -5.36 -23.36 -14.07
C THR A 94 -6.53 -24.16 -14.63
N VAL A 95 -7.11 -25.10 -13.87
CA VAL A 95 -8.27 -25.90 -14.29
C VAL A 95 -9.58 -25.53 -13.59
N LEU A 96 -9.55 -24.59 -12.64
CA LEU A 96 -10.74 -24.07 -11.96
C LEU A 96 -11.60 -23.32 -12.99
N LYS A 97 -12.82 -23.82 -13.25
CA LYS A 97 -13.71 -23.26 -14.28
C LYS A 97 -14.73 -22.27 -13.72
N GLU A 98 -15.08 -22.44 -12.46
CA GLU A 98 -16.11 -21.66 -11.79
C GLU A 98 -15.73 -21.47 -10.33
N ILE A 99 -16.06 -20.30 -9.78
CA ILE A 99 -15.93 -20.04 -8.35
C ILE A 99 -17.18 -19.30 -7.84
N VAL A 100 -17.69 -19.76 -6.71
CA VAL A 100 -18.74 -19.08 -5.97
C VAL A 100 -18.12 -18.37 -4.78
N ILE A 101 -18.11 -17.04 -4.82
CA ILE A 101 -17.71 -16.20 -3.69
C ILE A 101 -18.97 -15.94 -2.85
N PRO A 102 -19.08 -16.47 -1.62
CA PRO A 102 -20.31 -16.45 -0.84
C PRO A 102 -20.61 -15.06 -0.26
N GLU A 103 -21.89 -14.83 0.08
CA GLU A 103 -22.29 -13.67 0.88
C GLU A 103 -21.53 -13.65 2.20
N GLY A 104 -21.05 -12.47 2.59
CA GLY A 104 -20.12 -12.29 3.70
C GLY A 104 -18.72 -11.92 3.24
N VAL A 105 -18.29 -12.39 2.05
CA VAL A 105 -17.00 -11.96 1.48
C VAL A 105 -17.10 -10.49 1.10
N ARG A 106 -16.13 -9.73 1.57
CA ARG A 106 -16.04 -8.28 1.39
C ARG A 106 -14.82 -7.87 0.56
N VAL A 107 -13.76 -8.69 0.54
CA VAL A 107 -12.50 -8.43 -0.19
C VAL A 107 -12.01 -9.64 -0.96
N LEU A 108 -11.63 -9.39 -2.22
CA LEU A 108 -10.76 -10.27 -3.00
C LEU A 108 -9.39 -9.61 -3.12
N ALA A 109 -8.40 -10.15 -2.41
CA ALA A 109 -7.08 -9.54 -2.28
C ALA A 109 -6.23 -9.67 -3.55
N SER A 110 -5.11 -8.92 -3.54
CA SER A 110 -4.12 -8.87 -4.61
C SER A 110 -3.82 -10.26 -5.20
N LYS A 111 -4.02 -10.42 -6.51
CA LYS A 111 -3.71 -11.63 -7.28
C LYS A 111 -4.39 -12.93 -6.78
N ALA A 112 -5.47 -12.84 -6.00
CA ALA A 112 -6.17 -14.00 -5.43
C ALA A 112 -6.44 -15.13 -6.44
N PHE A 113 -6.94 -14.82 -7.64
CA PHE A 113 -7.21 -15.77 -8.72
C PHE A 113 -6.28 -15.58 -9.93
N GLN A 114 -5.11 -14.95 -9.75
CA GLN A 114 -4.23 -14.69 -10.88
C GLN A 114 -3.81 -15.98 -11.58
N PHE A 115 -3.81 -16.01 -12.93
CA PHE A 115 -3.51 -17.19 -13.75
C PHE A 115 -4.50 -18.36 -13.60
N CYS A 116 -5.72 -18.15 -13.10
CA CYS A 116 -6.80 -19.12 -13.24
C CYS A 116 -7.33 -19.11 -14.69
N SER A 117 -6.52 -19.58 -15.65
CA SER A 117 -6.74 -19.39 -17.08
C SER A 117 -7.99 -20.09 -17.63
N ALA A 118 -8.50 -21.13 -16.96
CA ALA A 118 -9.75 -21.81 -17.32
C ALA A 118 -11.00 -21.23 -16.62
N LEU A 119 -10.85 -20.24 -15.75
CA LEU A 119 -11.97 -19.65 -14.99
C LEU A 119 -12.89 -18.91 -15.96
N ARG A 120 -14.10 -19.43 -16.14
CA ARG A 120 -15.11 -18.90 -17.09
C ARG A 120 -16.22 -18.14 -16.42
N LYS A 121 -16.57 -18.53 -15.20
CA LYS A 121 -17.70 -17.98 -14.44
C LYS A 121 -17.30 -17.64 -13.03
N VAL A 122 -17.69 -16.46 -12.57
CA VAL A 122 -17.49 -16.02 -11.19
C VAL A 122 -18.83 -15.54 -10.64
N TYR A 123 -19.20 -16.01 -9.46
CA TYR A 123 -20.32 -15.49 -8.69
C TYR A 123 -19.78 -14.62 -7.57
N LEU A 124 -20.17 -13.35 -7.54
CA LEU A 124 -19.73 -12.35 -6.57
C LEU A 124 -20.89 -11.92 -5.66
N PRO A 125 -20.65 -11.75 -4.35
CA PRO A 125 -21.69 -11.42 -3.39
C PRO A 125 -22.02 -9.94 -3.38
N SER A 126 -23.20 -9.59 -2.90
CA SER A 126 -23.64 -8.20 -2.72
C SER A 126 -22.78 -7.45 -1.67
N THR A 127 -22.17 -8.18 -0.74
CA THR A 127 -21.29 -7.65 0.31
C THR A 127 -19.89 -7.26 -0.17
N LEU A 128 -19.52 -7.58 -1.42
CA LEU A 128 -18.20 -7.28 -1.96
C LEU A 128 -18.00 -5.76 -2.05
N ILE A 129 -16.95 -5.24 -1.42
CA ILE A 129 -16.63 -3.80 -1.44
C ILE A 129 -15.32 -3.50 -2.16
N ASP A 130 -14.45 -4.50 -2.33
CA ASP A 130 -13.13 -4.29 -2.91
C ASP A 130 -12.59 -5.51 -3.67
N VAL A 131 -12.03 -5.23 -4.85
CA VAL A 131 -11.30 -6.17 -5.72
C VAL A 131 -9.94 -5.56 -6.03
N ASP A 132 -8.95 -6.09 -5.32
CA ASP A 132 -7.59 -5.56 -5.27
C ASP A 132 -6.79 -5.91 -6.55
N MET A 133 -5.56 -5.40 -6.63
CA MET A 133 -4.68 -5.46 -7.78
C MET A 133 -4.56 -6.86 -8.38
N ARG A 134 -4.93 -7.00 -9.66
CA ARG A 134 -4.79 -8.25 -10.43
C ARG A 134 -5.48 -9.45 -9.80
N ALA A 135 -6.49 -9.27 -8.93
CA ALA A 135 -7.25 -10.37 -8.35
C ALA A 135 -7.70 -11.40 -9.41
N PHE A 136 -8.11 -10.93 -10.61
CA PHE A 136 -8.45 -11.76 -11.77
C PHE A 136 -7.45 -11.62 -12.94
N GLY A 137 -6.19 -11.31 -12.63
CA GLY A 137 -5.12 -11.20 -13.62
C GLY A 137 -4.93 -12.49 -14.41
N LYS A 138 -4.79 -12.39 -15.73
CA LYS A 138 -4.63 -13.56 -16.62
C LYS A 138 -5.71 -14.64 -16.47
N CYS A 139 -6.93 -14.26 -16.09
CA CYS A 139 -8.12 -15.13 -16.17
C CYS A 139 -8.69 -15.07 -17.60
N GLU A 140 -7.94 -15.58 -18.58
CA GLU A 140 -8.17 -15.36 -20.01
C GLU A 140 -9.49 -15.93 -20.55
N SER A 141 -10.08 -16.91 -19.85
CA SER A 141 -11.37 -17.50 -20.22
C SER A 141 -12.57 -16.86 -19.51
N LEU A 142 -12.39 -15.81 -18.70
CA LEU A 142 -13.48 -15.25 -17.90
C LEU A 142 -14.49 -14.55 -18.80
N GLU A 143 -15.69 -15.15 -18.90
CA GLU A 143 -16.74 -14.74 -19.84
C GLU A 143 -17.96 -14.16 -19.13
N GLU A 144 -18.33 -14.71 -17.95
CA GLU A 144 -19.54 -14.33 -17.23
C GLU A 144 -19.27 -14.01 -15.75
N VAL A 145 -19.84 -12.90 -15.27
CA VAL A 145 -19.83 -12.50 -13.86
C VAL A 145 -21.26 -12.37 -13.39
N PHE A 146 -21.62 -13.12 -12.35
CA PHE A 146 -22.92 -13.06 -11.69
C PHE A 146 -22.77 -12.32 -10.37
N TYR A 147 -23.24 -11.09 -10.30
CA TYR A 147 -23.19 -10.27 -9.10
C TYR A 147 -24.53 -10.34 -8.37
N GLN A 148 -24.52 -10.71 -7.08
CA GLN A 148 -25.75 -10.86 -6.31
C GLN A 148 -26.49 -9.53 -6.08
N GLY A 149 -25.77 -8.41 -6.06
CA GLY A 149 -26.35 -7.06 -5.89
C GLY A 149 -26.86 -6.43 -7.18
N SER A 150 -27.15 -5.13 -7.11
CA SER A 150 -27.62 -4.28 -8.20
C SER A 150 -26.49 -3.64 -9.02
N GLU A 151 -26.80 -3.07 -10.19
CA GLU A 151 -25.82 -2.31 -10.99
C GLU A 151 -25.27 -1.10 -10.21
N GLU A 152 -26.09 -0.42 -9.42
CA GLU A 152 -25.63 0.72 -8.60
C GLU A 152 -24.62 0.29 -7.53
N GLN A 153 -24.88 -0.84 -6.87
CA GLN A 153 -23.95 -1.40 -5.88
C GLN A 153 -22.64 -1.83 -6.53
N TRP A 154 -22.68 -2.41 -7.74
CA TRP A 154 -21.48 -2.75 -8.49
C TRP A 154 -20.57 -1.54 -8.74
N GLU A 155 -21.14 -0.39 -9.13
CA GLU A 155 -20.35 0.82 -9.38
C GLU A 155 -19.74 1.42 -8.09
N GLN A 156 -20.18 0.99 -6.90
CA GLN A 156 -19.55 1.36 -5.62
C GLN A 156 -18.38 0.45 -5.22
N ILE A 157 -18.20 -0.69 -5.89
CA ILE A 157 -17.09 -1.61 -5.60
C ILE A 157 -15.79 -0.93 -6.03
N MET A 158 -14.83 -0.86 -5.12
CA MET A 158 -13.47 -0.44 -5.44
C MET A 158 -12.79 -1.57 -6.20
N ILE A 159 -12.89 -1.51 -7.53
CA ILE A 159 -12.14 -2.39 -8.41
C ILE A 159 -10.91 -1.61 -8.85
N SER A 160 -9.72 -2.09 -8.51
CA SER A 160 -8.48 -1.51 -9.03
C SER A 160 -8.51 -1.60 -10.57
N ARG A 161 -8.40 -0.46 -11.30
CA ARG A 161 -8.61 -0.34 -12.77
C ARG A 161 -7.42 0.23 -13.58
N SER A 162 -6.53 1.03 -12.99
CA SER A 162 -5.51 1.81 -13.73
C SER A 162 -4.18 1.07 -13.98
N ALA A 163 -3.90 0.04 -13.18
CA ALA A 163 -2.60 -0.63 -13.05
C ALA A 163 -2.67 -2.16 -13.05
N SER A 164 -3.90 -2.67 -13.11
CA SER A 164 -4.33 -3.94 -12.57
C SER A 164 -4.95 -4.76 -13.70
N ASP A 165 -4.47 -5.98 -13.84
CA ASP A 165 -4.94 -6.99 -14.78
C ASP A 165 -6.36 -7.51 -14.44
N ASN A 166 -7.22 -6.72 -13.78
CA ASN A 166 -8.64 -7.05 -13.54
C ASN A 166 -9.52 -6.78 -14.77
N GLN A 167 -8.93 -6.44 -15.92
CA GLN A 167 -9.66 -6.24 -17.18
C GLN A 167 -10.59 -7.41 -17.52
N TYR A 168 -10.17 -8.65 -17.22
CA TYR A 168 -10.97 -9.84 -17.45
C TYR A 168 -12.27 -9.83 -16.62
N LEU A 169 -12.23 -9.33 -15.38
CA LEU A 169 -13.41 -9.17 -14.56
C LEU A 169 -14.33 -8.08 -15.11
N VAL A 170 -13.76 -6.93 -15.50
CA VAL A 170 -14.55 -5.75 -15.92
C VAL A 170 -15.14 -5.92 -17.32
N GLN A 171 -14.48 -6.67 -18.20
CA GLN A 171 -14.92 -6.92 -19.59
C GLN A 171 -15.88 -8.11 -19.71
N ALA A 172 -15.89 -9.02 -18.73
CA ALA A 172 -16.82 -10.14 -18.71
C ALA A 172 -18.28 -9.67 -18.69
N LYS A 173 -19.17 -10.49 -19.26
CA LYS A 173 -20.59 -10.20 -19.30
C LYS A 173 -21.15 -10.25 -17.87
N ARG A 174 -21.54 -9.08 -17.37
CA ARG A 174 -22.10 -8.92 -16.03
C ARG A 174 -23.60 -9.23 -16.00
N HIS A 175 -24.00 -9.96 -14.96
CA HIS A 175 -25.38 -10.33 -14.63
C HIS A 175 -25.67 -9.93 -13.18
N CYS A 176 -26.29 -8.78 -12.96
CA CYS A 176 -26.77 -8.37 -11.64
C CYS A 176 -28.08 -9.09 -11.30
N LEU A 177 -28.14 -9.73 -10.13
CA LEU A 177 -29.24 -10.63 -9.75
C LEU A 177 -30.30 -9.95 -8.88
N GLU A 178 -29.97 -8.87 -8.17
CA GLU A 178 -30.94 -8.05 -7.46
C GLU A 178 -31.65 -7.08 -8.41
N ARG A 179 -32.99 -7.09 -8.40
CA ARG A 179 -33.79 -6.11 -9.17
C ARG A 179 -34.00 -4.87 -8.32
N GLN A 180 -33.75 -3.70 -8.92
CA GLN A 180 -33.98 -2.39 -8.32
C GLN A 180 -35.32 -2.32 -7.57
N SER A 181 -35.29 -2.01 -6.27
CA SER A 181 -36.33 -1.19 -5.68
C SER A 181 -35.87 0.26 -5.78
N ALA A 182 -36.45 1.03 -6.68
CA ALA A 182 -36.15 2.45 -6.83
C ALA A 182 -36.46 3.19 -5.51
N LYS A 183 -35.41 3.51 -4.76
CA LYS A 183 -35.38 4.74 -3.95
C LYS A 183 -34.22 5.58 -4.49
N PRO A 184 -34.45 6.86 -4.77
CA PRO A 184 -33.36 7.75 -5.15
C PRO A 184 -32.33 7.70 -4.04
N SER A 185 -31.06 7.51 -4.40
CA SER A 185 -29.97 7.78 -3.49
C SER A 185 -30.16 9.20 -2.97
N GLU A 186 -30.44 9.35 -1.67
CA GLU A 186 -30.23 10.64 -1.03
C GLU A 186 -28.77 11.00 -1.29
N GLU A 187 -28.55 12.04 -2.09
CA GLU A 187 -27.25 12.67 -2.20
C GLU A 187 -26.81 12.96 -0.76
N ARG A 188 -25.83 12.18 -0.27
CA ARG A 188 -25.14 12.55 0.96
C ARG A 188 -24.62 13.96 0.70
N PRO A 189 -24.93 14.95 1.55
CA PRO A 189 -24.46 16.31 1.34
C PRO A 189 -22.94 16.25 1.17
N GLU A 190 -22.44 16.82 0.07
CA GLU A 190 -21.01 16.94 -0.17
C GLU A 190 -20.40 17.60 1.07
N ALA A 191 -19.56 16.85 1.77
CA ALA A 191 -18.79 17.40 2.87
C ALA A 191 -17.97 18.59 2.32
N PRO A 192 -17.82 19.69 3.07
CA PRO A 192 -17.09 20.86 2.58
C PRO A 192 -15.70 20.45 2.10
N ASP A 193 -15.28 20.96 0.94
CA ASP A 193 -13.97 20.66 0.35
C ASP A 193 -12.84 21.08 1.31
N ARG A 194 -12.29 20.11 2.05
CA ARG A 194 -11.26 20.38 3.06
C ARG A 194 -9.88 20.59 2.45
N TYR A 195 -9.72 20.41 1.14
CA TYR A 195 -8.45 20.69 0.46
C TYR A 195 -8.04 22.15 0.71
N GLU A 196 -8.94 23.10 0.43
CA GLU A 196 -8.66 24.52 0.63
C GLU A 196 -8.37 24.85 2.10
N GLN A 197 -9.03 24.18 3.04
CA GLN A 197 -8.78 24.38 4.47
C GLN A 197 -7.38 23.93 4.88
N ILE A 198 -6.92 22.79 4.36
CA ILE A 198 -5.55 22.31 4.56
C ILE A 198 -4.56 23.31 3.96
N ILE A 199 -4.78 23.74 2.72
CA ILE A 199 -3.91 24.68 2.02
C ILE A 199 -3.81 26.02 2.77
N LEU A 200 -4.94 26.61 3.15
CA LEU A 200 -4.96 27.89 3.87
C LEU A 200 -4.24 27.79 5.22
N LYS A 201 -4.44 26.68 5.95
CA LYS A 201 -3.77 26.47 7.22
C LYS A 201 -2.25 26.34 7.06
N ILE A 202 -1.78 25.57 6.08
CA ILE A 202 -0.34 25.39 5.87
C ILE A 202 0.31 26.66 5.32
N ARG A 203 -0.39 27.42 4.46
CA ARG A 203 0.06 28.76 4.06
C ARG A 203 0.26 29.67 5.26
N GLU A 204 -0.71 29.73 6.18
CA GLU A 204 -0.59 30.54 7.39
C GLU A 204 0.63 30.14 8.23
N VAL A 205 0.90 28.83 8.37
CA VAL A 205 2.10 28.33 9.06
C VAL A 205 3.38 28.79 8.35
N LEU A 206 3.45 28.66 7.02
CA LEU A 206 4.62 29.05 6.23
C LEU A 206 4.85 30.57 6.24
N ASP A 207 3.79 31.37 6.12
CA ASP A 207 3.84 32.83 6.15
C ASP A 207 4.33 33.37 7.51
N GLN A 208 4.11 32.61 8.60
CA GLN A 208 4.60 32.92 9.94
C GLN A 208 6.04 32.44 10.20
N GLY A 209 6.64 31.69 9.27
CA GLY A 209 7.94 31.05 9.47
C GLY A 209 7.88 29.85 10.43
N GLY A 210 6.76 29.13 10.44
CA GLY A 210 6.49 28.01 11.35
C GLY A 210 5.62 28.38 12.55
N ASP A 211 4.88 27.40 13.07
CA ASP A 211 3.99 27.54 14.23
C ASP A 211 4.40 26.62 15.41
N GLY A 212 5.60 26.04 15.35
CA GLY A 212 6.06 25.07 16.33
C GLY A 212 5.37 23.70 16.22
N LYS A 213 4.81 23.34 15.06
CA LYS A 213 4.27 22.00 14.79
C LYS A 213 4.97 21.37 13.60
N PHE A 214 5.00 20.04 13.58
CA PHE A 214 5.56 19.28 12.47
C PHE A 214 4.44 18.74 11.59
N TYR A 215 4.47 19.07 10.30
CA TYR A 215 3.43 18.67 9.34
C TYR A 215 3.96 17.71 8.29
N ILE A 216 3.15 16.71 7.97
CA ILE A 216 3.38 15.73 6.91
C ILE A 216 2.22 15.86 5.93
N LEU A 217 2.51 16.28 4.71
CA LEU A 217 1.55 16.36 3.61
C LEU A 217 1.84 15.27 2.59
N ALA A 218 0.83 14.45 2.29
CA ALA A 218 0.90 13.44 1.23
C ALA A 218 -0.20 13.70 0.20
N PRO A 219 0.13 14.20 -1.01
CA PRO A 219 -0.84 14.40 -2.07
C PRO A 219 -1.22 13.07 -2.73
N LYS A 220 -2.43 13.02 -3.29
CA LYS A 220 -2.78 11.98 -4.26
C LYS A 220 -2.03 12.25 -5.55
N LEU A 221 -1.29 11.24 -5.98
CA LEU A 221 -0.72 11.17 -7.31
C LEU A 221 -1.60 10.21 -8.10
N TRP A 222 -2.22 10.67 -9.18
CA TRP A 222 -3.01 9.80 -10.05
C TRP A 222 -3.16 10.39 -11.44
N GLU A 223 -2.81 9.60 -12.45
CA GLU A 223 -3.05 9.95 -13.84
C GLU A 223 -3.61 8.75 -14.63
N PRO A 224 -4.53 8.99 -15.58
CA PRO A 224 -5.02 7.93 -16.45
C PRO A 224 -3.88 7.28 -17.25
N GLY A 225 -3.74 5.96 -17.15
CA GLY A 225 -2.83 5.18 -17.98
C GLY A 225 -1.44 4.89 -17.40
N ILE A 226 -1.11 5.42 -16.21
CA ILE A 226 0.09 4.98 -15.48
C ILE A 226 -0.14 3.56 -14.94
N ARG A 227 0.65 2.61 -15.44
CA ARG A 227 0.58 1.19 -15.05
C ARG A 227 1.32 0.97 -13.73
N ALA A 228 0.58 1.03 -12.63
CA ALA A 228 1.00 0.76 -11.25
C ALA A 228 1.94 1.80 -10.66
N LYS A 229 1.55 2.29 -9.48
CA LYS A 229 2.32 3.18 -8.60
C LYS A 229 2.51 4.58 -9.19
N SER A 230 1.51 5.44 -9.00
CA SER A 230 1.69 6.88 -9.24
C SER A 230 2.85 7.47 -8.42
N GLY A 231 3.24 6.77 -7.35
CA GLY A 231 4.52 6.90 -6.68
C GLY A 231 4.42 7.59 -5.32
N ASP A 232 5.55 7.66 -4.62
CA ASP A 232 5.62 8.35 -3.33
C ASP A 232 5.91 9.84 -3.52
N ALA A 233 5.18 10.67 -2.79
CA ALA A 233 5.58 12.04 -2.50
C ALA A 233 5.11 12.41 -1.09
N THR A 234 5.99 12.98 -0.30
CA THR A 234 5.67 13.51 1.04
C THR A 234 6.37 14.85 1.23
N LEU A 235 5.59 15.92 1.38
CA LEU A 235 6.11 17.23 1.76
C LEU A 235 6.04 17.39 3.28
N LEU A 236 7.19 17.69 3.87
CA LEU A 236 7.33 17.98 5.29
C LEU A 236 7.43 19.49 5.48
N VAL A 237 6.72 20.01 6.49
CA VAL A 237 6.91 21.38 7.01
C VAL A 237 7.34 21.26 8.46
N PHE A 238 8.57 21.71 8.73
CA PHE A 238 9.20 21.65 10.05
C PHE A 238 8.65 22.73 10.98
N PRO A 239 8.83 22.58 12.31
CA PRO A 239 8.33 23.52 13.31
C PRO A 239 8.74 24.99 13.12
N ASP A 240 9.86 25.24 12.43
CA ASP A 240 10.40 26.57 12.10
C ASP A 240 10.14 26.98 10.65
N GLY A 241 9.17 26.35 9.98
CA GLY A 241 8.74 26.70 8.63
C GLY A 241 9.64 26.17 7.51
N GLN A 242 10.79 25.57 7.82
CA GLN A 242 11.61 24.90 6.82
C GLN A 242 10.83 23.76 6.16
N THR A 243 11.18 23.43 4.92
CA THR A 243 10.45 22.43 4.13
C THR A 243 11.35 21.35 3.55
N MET A 244 10.84 20.13 3.47
CA MET A 244 11.52 19.03 2.80
C MET A 244 10.57 18.19 1.98
N LEU A 245 10.92 17.94 0.72
CA LEU A 245 10.21 16.98 -0.12
C LEU A 245 10.92 15.63 -0.08
N ILE A 246 10.19 14.55 0.24
CA ILE A 246 10.65 13.17 0.12
C ILE A 246 9.93 12.56 -1.08
N ASP A 247 10.70 12.20 -2.10
CA ASP A 247 10.24 11.66 -3.39
C ASP A 247 9.25 12.59 -4.13
N ALA A 248 8.99 12.32 -5.41
CA ALA A 248 8.10 13.14 -6.24
C ALA A 248 7.23 12.33 -7.21
N GLY A 249 7.06 11.05 -6.93
CA GLY A 249 6.27 10.15 -7.75
C GLY A 249 6.86 9.88 -9.12
N PHE A 250 6.03 9.26 -9.96
CA PHE A 250 6.33 9.00 -11.37
C PHE A 250 6.37 10.31 -12.18
N VAL A 251 7.00 10.31 -13.36
CA VAL A 251 7.24 11.54 -14.14
C VAL A 251 5.95 12.28 -14.48
N GLU A 252 4.91 11.59 -14.95
CA GLU A 252 3.60 12.20 -15.26
C GLU A 252 2.89 12.76 -14.02
N CYS A 253 3.25 12.28 -12.82
CA CYS A 253 2.67 12.72 -11.55
C CYS A 253 3.35 13.97 -10.98
N GLY A 254 4.54 14.36 -11.45
CA GLY A 254 5.29 15.51 -10.94
C GLY A 254 4.48 16.82 -10.93
N LYS A 255 3.55 16.98 -11.89
CA LYS A 255 2.63 18.13 -11.95
C LYS A 255 1.70 18.25 -10.75
N HIS A 256 1.32 17.16 -10.07
CA HIS A 256 0.50 17.22 -8.86
C HIS A 256 1.31 17.73 -7.66
N VAL A 257 2.57 17.31 -7.55
CA VAL A 257 3.50 17.85 -6.55
C VAL A 257 3.72 19.34 -6.80
N VAL A 258 3.98 19.74 -8.05
CA VAL A 258 4.08 21.16 -8.44
C VAL A 258 2.78 21.93 -8.15
N SER A 259 1.61 21.33 -8.36
CA SER A 259 0.33 21.95 -8.02
C SER A 259 0.22 22.20 -6.52
N LEU A 260 0.59 21.23 -5.68
CA LEU A 260 0.62 21.40 -4.23
C LEU A 260 1.59 22.51 -3.82
N LEU A 261 2.81 22.55 -4.36
CA LEU A 261 3.79 23.59 -4.04
C LEU A 261 3.27 24.99 -4.44
N ARG A 262 2.66 25.11 -5.62
CA ARG A 262 2.00 26.34 -6.09
C ARG A 262 0.85 26.73 -5.16
N ASP A 263 0.01 25.78 -4.81
CA ASP A 263 -1.10 25.98 -3.89
C ASP A 263 -0.60 26.33 -2.49
N LEU A 264 0.61 25.99 -2.09
CA LEU A 264 1.20 26.43 -0.81
C LEU A 264 2.03 27.72 -0.91
N HIS A 265 2.15 28.30 -2.11
CA HIS A 265 3.06 29.42 -2.39
C HIS A 265 4.55 29.13 -2.07
N LEU A 266 4.95 27.86 -2.11
CA LEU A 266 6.34 27.47 -1.91
C LEU A 266 7.15 27.76 -3.17
N THR A 267 8.08 28.71 -3.06
CA THR A 267 9.02 29.06 -4.14
C THR A 267 10.38 28.40 -3.99
N SER A 268 10.64 27.77 -2.85
CA SER A 268 11.91 27.12 -2.49
C SER A 268 11.66 25.89 -1.64
N LEU A 269 12.64 24.99 -1.57
CA LEU A 269 12.66 23.82 -0.69
C LEU A 269 14.01 23.76 0.04
N ASP A 270 14.01 23.59 1.35
CA ASP A 270 15.25 23.52 2.13
C ASP A 270 15.92 22.15 2.00
N GLY A 271 15.13 21.10 1.85
CA GLY A 271 15.58 19.74 1.61
C GLY A 271 14.82 19.04 0.49
N VAL A 272 15.52 18.20 -0.26
CA VAL A 272 14.92 17.15 -1.10
C VAL A 272 15.58 15.82 -0.75
N VAL A 273 14.80 14.79 -0.53
CA VAL A 273 15.28 13.43 -0.27
C VAL A 273 14.75 12.52 -1.36
N LEU A 274 15.63 11.67 -1.89
CA LEU A 274 15.22 10.51 -2.68
C LEU A 274 15.39 9.25 -1.83
N SER A 275 14.31 8.53 -1.57
CA SER A 275 14.32 7.29 -0.77
C SER A 275 15.12 6.20 -1.48
N HIS A 276 14.87 5.99 -2.77
CA HIS A 276 15.62 5.13 -3.67
C HIS A 276 15.29 5.50 -5.13
N SER A 277 16.05 4.97 -6.09
CA SER A 277 16.01 5.45 -7.47
C SER A 277 15.07 4.69 -8.40
N HIS A 278 13.87 4.30 -7.96
CA HIS A 278 12.83 3.90 -8.89
C HIS A 278 12.14 5.13 -9.50
N ASP A 279 11.58 4.96 -10.71
CA ASP A 279 11.01 6.08 -11.45
C ASP A 279 9.73 6.63 -10.79
N ASP A 280 9.02 5.83 -10.01
CA ASP A 280 7.87 6.23 -9.18
C ASP A 280 8.27 6.91 -7.87
N HIS A 281 9.56 7.19 -7.68
CA HIS A 281 10.07 8.03 -6.59
C HIS A 281 10.82 9.24 -7.15
N ALA A 282 11.71 8.99 -8.11
CA ALA A 282 12.57 10.01 -8.71
C ALA A 282 11.92 10.77 -9.86
N GLY A 283 10.91 10.21 -10.52
CA GLY A 283 10.46 10.66 -11.85
C GLY A 283 9.94 12.10 -11.88
N GLY A 284 9.20 12.52 -10.86
CA GLY A 284 8.68 13.88 -10.76
C GLY A 284 9.70 14.94 -10.34
N LEU A 285 10.90 14.56 -9.88
CA LEU A 285 11.85 15.48 -9.26
C LEU A 285 12.33 16.58 -10.23
N GLN A 286 12.54 16.24 -11.51
CA GLN A 286 12.95 17.21 -12.53
C GLN A 286 11.92 18.34 -12.67
N GLN A 287 10.62 18.02 -12.76
CA GLN A 287 9.56 19.02 -12.88
C GLN A 287 9.44 19.89 -11.63
N VAL A 288 9.63 19.29 -10.44
CA VAL A 288 9.68 20.05 -9.18
C VAL A 288 10.84 21.04 -9.20
N ALA A 289 12.04 20.61 -9.61
CA ALA A 289 13.21 21.49 -9.70
C ALA A 289 13.02 22.63 -10.68
N GLU A 290 12.48 22.35 -11.86
CA GLU A 290 12.18 23.36 -12.89
C GLU A 290 11.16 24.39 -12.40
N TYR A 291 10.13 23.95 -11.66
CA TYR A 291 9.19 24.87 -11.03
C TYR A 291 9.87 25.77 -10.01
N ILE A 292 10.64 25.20 -9.07
CA ILE A 292 11.33 25.93 -7.98
C ILE A 292 12.33 26.93 -8.55
N TYR A 293 13.26 26.49 -9.40
CA TYR A 293 14.27 27.38 -10.00
C TYR A 293 13.71 28.32 -11.08
N GLY A 294 12.45 28.13 -11.47
CA GLY A 294 11.69 29.08 -12.28
C GLY A 294 11.06 30.21 -11.47
N GLN A 295 10.98 30.09 -10.14
CA GLN A 295 10.50 31.16 -9.27
C GLN A 295 11.59 32.23 -9.04
N ASP A 296 11.16 33.47 -8.77
CA ASP A 296 12.09 34.54 -8.41
C ASP A 296 12.78 34.22 -7.07
N GLY A 297 14.11 34.15 -7.11
CA GLY A 297 14.93 33.75 -5.96
C GLY A 297 14.80 32.30 -5.50
N GLY A 298 14.11 31.44 -6.26
CA GLY A 298 13.84 30.05 -5.86
C GLY A 298 15.10 29.19 -5.74
N TYR A 299 15.14 28.34 -4.71
CA TYR A 299 16.28 27.46 -4.45
C TYR A 299 15.88 26.07 -3.94
N ILE A 300 16.77 25.09 -4.17
CA ILE A 300 16.80 23.81 -3.44
C ILE A 300 18.04 23.84 -2.55
N GLY A 301 17.83 23.76 -1.23
CA GLY A 301 18.89 23.92 -0.23
C GLY A 301 19.89 22.76 -0.25
N CYS A 302 19.40 21.55 0.03
CA CYS A 302 20.22 20.34 -0.03
C CYS A 302 19.43 19.14 -0.59
N TYR A 303 20.08 18.36 -1.46
CA TYR A 303 19.56 17.09 -1.95
C TYR A 303 20.28 15.91 -1.27
N TYR A 304 19.50 14.96 -0.76
CA TYR A 304 19.95 13.80 0.02
C TYR A 304 19.55 12.50 -0.69
N ARG A 305 20.51 11.58 -0.85
CA ARG A 305 20.24 10.24 -1.39
C ARG A 305 21.31 9.23 -0.98
N SER A 306 21.02 7.95 -1.15
CA SER A 306 22.03 6.88 -1.10
C SER A 306 23.05 7.01 -2.25
N ALA A 307 24.21 6.35 -2.09
CA ALA A 307 25.27 6.35 -3.09
C ALA A 307 24.90 5.60 -4.37
N PHE A 308 24.11 4.54 -4.25
CA PHE A 308 23.65 3.77 -5.39
C PHE A 308 22.41 4.42 -6.03
N VAL A 309 22.48 4.67 -7.34
CA VAL A 309 21.39 5.20 -8.14
C VAL A 309 21.38 4.52 -9.50
N ASN A 310 20.20 4.03 -9.91
CA ASN A 310 19.93 3.39 -11.19
C ASN A 310 18.71 3.99 -11.90
N SER A 311 18.54 5.32 -11.87
CA SER A 311 17.53 6.02 -12.66
C SER A 311 18.17 7.11 -13.52
N GLN A 312 17.84 7.11 -14.81
CA GLN A 312 18.24 8.18 -15.73
C GLN A 312 17.50 9.49 -15.43
N LEU A 313 16.27 9.40 -14.90
CA LEU A 313 15.48 10.57 -14.50
C LEU A 313 16.11 11.26 -13.29
N GLU A 314 16.54 10.48 -12.29
CA GLU A 314 17.32 11.01 -11.15
C GLU A 314 18.58 11.71 -11.65
N LYS A 315 19.33 11.07 -12.55
CA LYS A 315 20.58 11.63 -13.06
C LYS A 315 20.37 13.00 -13.71
N ALA A 316 19.32 13.14 -14.53
CA ALA A 316 18.98 14.41 -15.17
C ALA A 316 18.66 15.50 -14.13
N PHE A 317 17.85 15.16 -13.13
CA PHE A 317 17.56 16.04 -11.99
C PHE A 317 18.82 16.43 -11.21
N PHE A 318 19.67 15.47 -10.88
CA PHE A 318 20.90 15.70 -10.13
C PHE A 318 21.86 16.66 -10.85
N ASP A 319 22.07 16.44 -12.15
CA ASP A 319 22.90 17.32 -12.98
C ASP A 319 22.30 18.75 -13.04
N TYR A 320 20.97 18.86 -13.15
CA TYR A 320 20.25 20.13 -13.17
C TYR A 320 20.41 20.93 -11.87
N ILE A 321 20.14 20.33 -10.71
CA ILE A 321 20.23 21.05 -9.42
C ILE A 321 21.67 21.42 -9.06
N ARG A 322 22.65 20.60 -9.44
CA ARG A 322 24.07 20.92 -9.24
C ARG A 322 24.52 22.10 -10.08
N ALA A 323 24.05 22.19 -11.33
CA ALA A 323 24.30 23.36 -12.17
C ALA A 323 23.68 24.64 -11.59
N LYS A 324 22.63 24.52 -10.77
CA LYS A 324 21.98 25.62 -10.04
C LYS A 324 22.59 25.89 -8.66
N GLY A 325 23.60 25.12 -8.23
CA GLY A 325 24.32 25.35 -6.98
C GLY A 325 23.70 24.71 -5.74
N ALA A 326 22.77 23.76 -5.87
CA ALA A 326 22.25 23.01 -4.73
C ALA A 326 23.37 22.25 -4.00
N ARG A 327 23.33 22.22 -2.66
CA ARG A 327 24.18 21.31 -1.88
C ARG A 327 23.70 19.88 -2.13
N THR A 328 24.62 18.92 -2.10
CA THR A 328 24.30 17.50 -2.27
C THR A 328 24.99 16.66 -1.19
N VAL A 329 24.28 15.67 -0.67
CA VAL A 329 24.79 14.61 0.20
C VAL A 329 24.37 13.29 -0.43
N THR A 330 25.31 12.64 -1.10
CA THR A 330 25.04 11.52 -2.01
C THR A 330 25.45 10.17 -1.43
N ASP A 331 25.71 10.08 -0.13
CA ASP A 331 26.12 8.86 0.56
C ASP A 331 25.38 8.78 1.90
N VAL A 332 24.07 9.02 1.84
CA VAL A 332 23.18 8.87 3.00
C VAL A 332 22.90 7.39 3.19
N LYS A 333 23.20 6.89 4.38
CA LYS A 333 23.13 5.48 4.76
C LYS A 333 22.93 5.36 6.26
N GLU A 334 22.85 4.13 6.75
CA GLU A 334 22.81 3.80 8.17
C GLU A 334 23.81 4.66 9.00
N GLY A 335 23.32 5.21 10.11
CA GLY A 335 24.11 6.02 11.03
C GLY A 335 24.26 7.48 10.58
N PHE A 336 23.68 7.88 9.45
CA PHE A 336 23.57 9.29 9.09
C PHE A 336 22.55 10.00 10.01
N HIS A 337 22.93 11.19 10.48
CA HIS A 337 22.11 12.01 11.36
C HIS A 337 22.10 13.46 10.91
N MET A 338 20.93 14.10 11.01
CA MET A 338 20.78 15.55 10.84
C MET A 338 19.63 16.09 11.69
N SER A 339 19.50 17.41 11.77
CA SER A 339 18.42 18.08 12.52
C SER A 339 17.93 19.30 11.74
N ILE A 340 16.62 19.46 11.62
CA ILE A 340 15.95 20.58 10.91
C ILE A 340 14.76 21.03 11.76
N GLY A 341 14.65 22.32 12.04
CA GLY A 341 13.55 22.87 12.83
C GLY A 341 13.29 22.22 14.19
N GLY A 342 14.35 21.72 14.84
CA GLY A 342 14.24 21.00 16.11
C GLY A 342 13.70 19.56 16.00
N VAL A 343 13.65 19.02 14.78
CA VAL A 343 13.34 17.62 14.50
C VAL A 343 14.64 16.87 14.21
N ASP A 344 14.95 15.88 15.03
CA ASP A 344 16.12 15.03 14.83
C ASP A 344 15.80 13.91 13.85
N ILE A 345 16.68 13.70 12.88
CA ILE A 345 16.48 12.78 11.76
C ILE A 345 17.62 11.77 11.79
N ALA A 346 17.27 10.50 11.93
CA ALA A 346 18.19 9.37 11.95
C ALA A 346 17.90 8.41 10.81
N VAL A 347 18.94 7.94 10.14
CA VAL A 347 18.86 6.98 9.02
C VAL A 347 19.34 5.61 9.48
N TYR A 348 18.54 4.59 9.21
CA TYR A 348 18.77 3.20 9.66
C TYR A 348 19.04 2.22 8.50
N ASN A 349 18.78 2.64 7.26
CA ASN A 349 18.97 1.86 6.04
C ASN A 349 19.29 2.80 4.87
N PRO A 350 20.08 2.40 3.86
CA PRO A 350 20.78 1.10 3.72
C PRO A 350 22.08 1.00 4.53
N GLU A 351 22.52 -0.21 4.85
CA GLU A 351 23.91 -0.46 5.27
C GLU A 351 24.88 -0.44 4.09
N GLU A 352 26.17 -0.16 4.36
CA GLU A 352 27.23 -0.09 3.34
C GLU A 352 27.27 -1.33 2.44
N ALA A 353 27.22 -2.52 3.06
CA ALA A 353 27.35 -3.78 2.35
C ALA A 353 26.25 -3.97 1.29
N LEU A 354 25.02 -3.52 1.58
CA LEU A 354 23.91 -3.59 0.64
C LEU A 354 24.08 -2.60 -0.52
N VAL A 355 24.59 -1.39 -0.23
CA VAL A 355 24.94 -0.39 -1.25
C VAL A 355 26.01 -0.94 -2.21
N GLU A 356 27.04 -1.60 -1.68
CA GLU A 356 28.14 -2.18 -2.46
C GLU A 356 27.72 -3.41 -3.29
N SER A 357 26.78 -4.22 -2.77
CA SER A 357 26.32 -5.44 -3.45
C SER A 357 25.16 -5.23 -4.41
N CYS A 358 24.50 -4.08 -4.40
CA CYS A 358 23.29 -3.84 -5.19
C CYS A 358 23.58 -3.95 -6.70
N THR A 359 22.80 -4.78 -7.37
CA THR A 359 22.95 -5.04 -8.81
C THR A 359 22.00 -4.19 -9.66
N GLY A 360 21.08 -3.47 -9.03
CA GLY A 360 19.99 -2.75 -9.69
C GLY A 360 18.78 -3.63 -10.03
N ALA A 361 18.71 -4.87 -9.51
CA ALA A 361 17.48 -5.64 -9.52
C ALA A 361 16.37 -4.94 -8.73
N GLU A 362 15.10 -5.15 -9.10
CA GLU A 362 13.95 -4.42 -8.54
C GLU A 362 13.88 -4.53 -7.00
N GLU A 363 14.02 -5.74 -6.45
CA GLU A 363 13.99 -5.96 -5.01
C GLU A 363 15.21 -5.38 -4.29
N ASP A 364 16.42 -5.52 -4.86
CA ASP A 364 17.63 -4.91 -4.31
C ASP A 364 17.47 -3.38 -4.21
N LEU A 365 16.91 -2.77 -5.25
CA LEU A 365 16.73 -1.32 -5.32
C LEU A 365 15.66 -0.82 -4.34
N ASN A 366 14.58 -1.57 -4.17
CA ASN A 366 13.57 -1.32 -3.14
C ASN A 366 14.18 -1.41 -1.73
N ASN A 367 15.01 -2.42 -1.47
CA ASN A 367 15.66 -2.62 -0.17
C ASN A 367 16.77 -1.61 0.13
N LEU A 368 17.21 -0.82 -0.84
CA LEU A 368 18.06 0.36 -0.63
C LEU A 368 17.31 1.58 -0.11
N SER A 369 15.98 1.52 0.03
CA SER A 369 15.17 2.65 0.49
C SER A 369 15.68 3.23 1.80
N LEU A 370 15.84 4.56 1.85
CA LEU A 370 16.21 5.27 3.07
C LEU A 370 15.15 5.06 4.15
N LEU A 371 15.46 4.28 5.18
CA LEU A 371 14.65 4.18 6.40
C LEU A 371 15.01 5.35 7.32
N MET A 372 14.13 6.34 7.39
CA MET A 372 14.34 7.58 8.12
C MET A 372 13.34 7.69 9.27
N LYS A 373 13.86 7.97 10.47
CA LYS A 373 13.06 8.32 11.63
C LYS A 373 13.24 9.79 11.98
N PHE A 374 12.13 10.49 12.09
CA PHE A 374 12.02 11.88 12.50
C PHE A 374 11.50 11.90 13.95
N THR A 375 12.21 12.58 14.84
CA THR A 375 11.87 12.70 16.26
C THR A 375 11.69 14.16 16.62
N TYR A 376 10.46 14.54 16.99
CA TYR A 376 10.08 15.89 17.39
C TYR A 376 9.52 15.88 18.82
N GLY A 377 10.35 16.22 19.80
CA GLY A 377 10.00 16.02 21.20
C GLY A 377 9.69 14.55 21.49
N LYS A 378 8.45 14.25 21.86
CA LYS A 378 7.94 12.89 22.08
C LYS A 378 7.27 12.27 20.85
N SER A 379 7.01 13.07 19.82
CA SER A 379 6.38 12.62 18.58
C SER A 379 7.40 12.05 17.61
N THR A 380 6.98 11.03 16.87
CA THR A 380 7.86 10.32 15.92
C THR A 380 7.17 9.99 14.61
N PHE A 381 7.90 10.14 13.50
CA PHE A 381 7.47 9.77 12.16
C PHE A 381 8.51 8.86 11.50
N LEU A 382 8.06 7.79 10.86
CA LEU A 382 8.90 6.83 10.14
C LEU A 382 8.49 6.75 8.67
N THR A 383 9.47 6.77 7.76
CA THR A 383 9.28 6.48 6.34
C THR A 383 10.44 5.63 5.82
N SER A 384 10.15 4.74 4.88
CA SER A 384 11.09 3.73 4.40
C SER A 384 10.94 3.39 2.91
N GLY A 385 10.38 4.29 2.10
CA GLY A 385 10.17 4.02 0.67
C GLY A 385 9.46 2.68 0.43
N ASP A 386 10.17 1.76 -0.23
CA ASP A 386 9.65 0.50 -0.76
C ASP A 386 10.25 -0.76 -0.13
N LEU A 387 10.75 -0.71 1.11
CA LEU A 387 11.34 -1.89 1.77
C LEU A 387 10.47 -3.16 1.66
N TYR A 388 11.08 -4.29 1.31
CA TYR A 388 10.40 -5.59 1.26
C TYR A 388 10.40 -6.25 2.64
N ARG A 389 9.47 -7.20 2.81
CA ARG A 389 9.26 -7.94 4.07
C ARG A 389 10.53 -8.51 4.68
N ASP A 390 11.40 -9.14 3.90
CA ASP A 390 12.62 -9.75 4.45
C ASP A 390 13.55 -8.69 5.06
N LYS A 391 13.62 -7.51 4.43
CA LYS A 391 14.39 -6.39 4.94
C LYS A 391 13.72 -5.74 6.15
N GLU A 392 12.39 -5.65 6.20
CA GLU A 392 11.65 -5.25 7.40
C GLU A 392 12.03 -6.11 8.61
N LEU A 393 12.02 -7.44 8.44
CA LEU A 393 12.34 -8.40 9.49
C LEU A 393 13.80 -8.29 9.97
N GLU A 394 14.74 -8.07 9.05
CA GLU A 394 16.14 -7.81 9.40
C GLU A 394 16.30 -6.53 10.23
N LEU A 395 15.65 -5.45 9.80
CA LEU A 395 15.78 -4.13 10.45
C LEU A 395 15.13 -4.12 11.84
N ILE A 396 13.99 -4.77 12.03
CA ILE A 396 13.40 -4.90 13.39
C ILE A 396 14.28 -5.77 14.30
N ALA A 397 14.93 -6.80 13.77
CA ALA A 397 15.85 -7.62 14.56
C ALA A 397 17.10 -6.83 15.00
N ARG A 398 17.56 -5.88 14.18
CA ARG A 398 18.73 -5.03 14.48
C ARG A 398 18.39 -3.88 15.43
N TYR A 399 17.27 -3.21 15.22
CA TYR A 399 17.00 -1.91 15.86
C TYR A 399 15.83 -1.93 16.86
N GLY A 400 14.89 -2.87 16.73
CA GLY A 400 13.76 -3.04 17.63
C GLY A 400 13.08 -1.72 18.01
N GLU A 401 13.12 -1.40 19.30
CA GLU A 401 12.52 -0.19 19.90
C GLU A 401 12.96 1.12 19.24
N ALA A 402 14.17 1.19 18.65
CA ALA A 402 14.65 2.40 17.99
C ALA A 402 13.80 2.77 16.77
N LEU A 403 13.09 1.83 16.15
CA LEU A 403 12.23 2.08 15.00
C LEU A 403 10.79 2.48 15.37
N LYS A 404 10.40 2.39 16.65
CA LYS A 404 9.04 2.78 17.07
C LYS A 404 8.68 4.18 16.62
N ALA A 405 7.48 4.35 16.08
CA ALA A 405 7.01 5.63 15.55
C ALA A 405 5.50 5.82 15.71
N ASP A 406 5.05 7.06 15.92
CA ASP A 406 3.63 7.39 16.08
C ASP A 406 2.88 7.43 14.76
N VAL A 407 3.58 7.88 13.71
CA VAL A 407 3.12 7.95 12.33
C VAL A 407 4.09 7.15 11.46
N MET A 408 3.56 6.31 10.57
CA MET A 408 4.36 5.53 9.64
C MET A 408 3.81 5.69 8.22
N LYS A 409 4.68 5.98 7.24
CA LYS A 409 4.34 5.75 5.83
C LYS A 409 4.39 4.25 5.59
N ALA A 410 3.31 3.67 5.05
CA ALA A 410 3.32 2.28 4.63
C ALA A 410 4.41 2.07 3.57
N ASN A 411 5.17 0.99 3.72
CA ASN A 411 6.20 0.58 2.78
C ASN A 411 5.55 0.18 1.45
N HIS A 412 6.22 0.47 0.35
CA HIS A 412 5.83 -0.02 -0.97
C HIS A 412 4.39 0.32 -1.35
N HIS A 413 3.98 1.56 -1.09
CA HIS A 413 2.60 2.04 -1.30
C HIS A 413 1.52 1.24 -0.55
N GLY A 414 1.90 0.55 0.54
CA GLY A 414 1.00 -0.35 1.26
C GLY A 414 0.81 -1.72 0.59
N ALA A 415 1.70 -2.12 -0.32
CA ALA A 415 1.63 -3.42 -0.99
C ALA A 415 1.86 -4.61 -0.03
N HIS A 416 1.38 -5.79 -0.44
CA HIS A 416 1.46 -7.04 0.33
C HIS A 416 2.88 -7.65 0.41
N THR A 417 3.76 -7.25 -0.50
CA THR A 417 5.20 -7.57 -0.51
C THR A 417 5.96 -6.94 0.67
N SER A 418 5.29 -6.02 1.35
CA SER A 418 5.80 -5.26 2.49
C SER A 418 4.72 -5.19 3.58
N ASN A 419 5.00 -4.43 4.64
CA ASN A 419 4.13 -4.16 5.76
C ASN A 419 3.69 -5.42 6.52
N SER A 420 4.65 -6.28 6.83
CA SER A 420 4.40 -7.46 7.69
C SER A 420 3.77 -7.07 9.03
N MET A 421 3.04 -7.99 9.66
CA MET A 421 2.44 -7.70 10.97
C MET A 421 3.51 -7.57 12.05
N GLU A 422 4.61 -8.30 11.91
CA GLU A 422 5.82 -8.17 12.72
C GLU A 422 6.41 -6.77 12.61
N TRP A 423 6.49 -6.21 11.40
CA TRP A 423 6.89 -4.82 11.18
C TRP A 423 5.94 -3.85 11.89
N VAL A 424 4.63 -3.94 11.63
CA VAL A 424 3.65 -3.05 12.27
C VAL A 424 3.70 -3.14 13.79
N ASP A 425 3.80 -4.36 14.34
CA ASP A 425 3.83 -4.58 15.79
C ASP A 425 5.13 -4.05 16.42
N ALA A 426 6.26 -4.13 15.71
CA ALA A 426 7.53 -3.55 16.14
C ALA A 426 7.52 -2.01 16.09
N ILE A 427 6.96 -1.41 15.03
CA ILE A 427 6.88 0.06 14.89
C ILE A 427 5.84 0.66 15.86
N CYS A 428 4.75 -0.06 16.14
CA CYS A 428 3.66 0.35 17.01
C CYS A 428 3.02 1.72 16.65
N PRO A 429 2.62 1.95 15.38
CA PRO A 429 2.08 3.24 14.96
C PRO A 429 0.63 3.45 15.40
N SER A 430 0.28 4.71 15.68
CA SER A 430 -1.12 5.14 15.89
C SER A 430 -1.79 5.55 14.57
N VAL A 431 -0.99 5.94 13.57
CA VAL A 431 -1.41 6.35 12.24
C VAL A 431 -0.50 5.71 11.21
N ILE A 432 -1.11 5.13 10.17
CA ILE A 432 -0.41 4.69 8.97
C ILE A 432 -1.04 5.39 7.77
N TYR A 433 -0.22 5.87 6.84
CA TYR A 433 -0.72 6.32 5.55
C TYR A 433 0.03 5.65 4.40
N ALA A 434 -0.69 5.33 3.32
CA ALA A 434 -0.12 4.84 2.07
C ALA A 434 -0.24 5.91 0.98
N CYS A 435 0.87 6.14 0.26
CA CYS A 435 0.87 6.88 -1.00
C CYS A 435 0.58 5.89 -2.12
N ALA A 436 -0.68 5.77 -2.53
CA ALA A 436 -1.12 4.79 -3.51
C ALA A 436 -2.23 5.36 -4.39
N ASP A 437 -2.33 4.87 -5.63
CA ASP A 437 -3.45 5.15 -6.53
C ASP A 437 -4.70 4.32 -6.21
N ASP A 438 -4.55 3.31 -5.37
CA ASP A 438 -5.61 2.50 -4.76
C ASP A 438 -5.50 2.52 -3.22
N MET A 439 -6.25 1.65 -2.54
CA MET A 439 -6.27 1.61 -1.08
C MET A 439 -4.92 1.17 -0.47
N GLY A 440 -3.95 0.74 -1.28
CA GLY A 440 -2.92 -0.20 -0.88
C GLY A 440 -3.53 -1.60 -0.71
N SER A 441 -2.82 -2.50 -0.03
CA SER A 441 -3.36 -3.82 0.30
C SER A 441 -4.57 -3.71 1.22
N THR A 442 -5.75 -4.07 0.74
CA THR A 442 -6.97 -4.01 1.55
C THR A 442 -6.94 -4.95 2.76
N PRO A 443 -6.42 -6.20 2.66
CA PRO A 443 -6.17 -7.02 3.85
C PRO A 443 -5.30 -6.31 4.90
N PHE A 444 -4.26 -5.60 4.47
CA PHE A 444 -3.43 -4.80 5.37
C PHE A 444 -4.24 -3.70 6.06
N ALA A 445 -4.99 -2.90 5.30
CA ALA A 445 -5.83 -1.84 5.85
C ALA A 445 -6.86 -2.35 6.89
N TRP A 446 -7.44 -3.53 6.68
CA TRP A 446 -8.40 -4.12 7.63
C TRP A 446 -7.74 -4.69 8.88
N LYS A 447 -6.53 -5.28 8.74
CA LYS A 447 -5.73 -5.66 9.90
C LYS A 447 -5.41 -4.45 10.77
N MET A 448 -5.14 -3.28 10.16
CA MET A 448 -4.94 -2.04 10.90
C MET A 448 -6.20 -1.61 11.65
N LYS A 449 -7.37 -1.71 11.02
CA LYS A 449 -8.65 -1.48 11.69
C LYS A 449 -8.85 -2.40 12.90
N ALA A 450 -8.55 -3.70 12.76
CA ALA A 450 -8.65 -4.67 13.86
C ALA A 450 -7.67 -4.37 15.01
N LYS A 451 -6.52 -3.77 14.70
CA LYS A 451 -5.52 -3.29 15.68
C LYS A 451 -5.81 -1.88 16.22
N HIS A 452 -6.94 -1.26 15.85
CA HIS A 452 -7.29 0.13 16.20
C HIS A 452 -6.25 1.18 15.72
N ILE A 453 -5.53 0.87 14.64
CA ILE A 453 -4.59 1.77 13.99
C ILE A 453 -5.34 2.57 12.91
N ARG A 454 -5.19 3.90 12.90
CA ARG A 454 -5.84 4.75 11.90
C ARG A 454 -5.10 4.65 10.57
N TYR A 455 -5.65 3.93 9.60
CA TYR A 455 -5.07 3.74 8.27
C TYR A 455 -5.69 4.68 7.23
N TYR A 456 -4.86 5.38 6.47
CA TYR A 456 -5.24 6.30 5.40
C TYR A 456 -4.57 5.90 4.07
N SER A 457 -5.23 6.19 2.95
CA SER A 457 -4.61 6.10 1.62
C SER A 457 -4.89 7.38 0.85
N THR A 458 -3.89 7.94 0.19
CA THR A 458 -4.04 9.14 -0.64
C THR A 458 -5.07 8.94 -1.76
N CYS A 459 -5.33 7.72 -2.24
CA CYS A 459 -6.37 7.50 -3.24
C CYS A 459 -7.78 7.82 -2.73
N LEU A 460 -8.05 7.51 -1.46
CA LEU A 460 -9.36 7.65 -0.79
C LEU A 460 -9.51 9.00 -0.11
N ASN A 461 -8.37 9.59 0.29
CA ASN A 461 -8.30 10.77 1.12
C ASN A 461 -7.86 12.04 0.37
N ASP A 462 -7.39 11.88 -0.87
CA ASP A 462 -6.81 12.91 -1.73
C ASP A 462 -5.53 13.51 -1.09
N LEU A 463 -5.58 14.78 -0.66
CA LEU A 463 -4.52 15.38 0.16
C LEU A 463 -4.69 14.97 1.63
N LEU A 464 -3.67 14.30 2.17
CA LEU A 464 -3.51 14.05 3.60
C LEU A 464 -2.63 15.12 4.24
N CYS A 465 -3.02 15.60 5.42
CA CYS A 465 -2.22 16.46 6.27
C CYS A 465 -2.22 15.91 7.70
N ILE A 466 -1.06 15.45 8.16
CA ILE A 466 -0.84 14.92 9.51
C ILE A 466 -0.03 15.96 10.28
N ARG A 467 -0.56 16.40 11.43
CA ARG A 467 0.11 17.36 12.32
C ARG A 467 0.56 16.64 13.59
N LEU A 468 1.82 16.84 13.95
CA LEU A 468 2.41 16.40 15.22
C LEU A 468 2.82 17.63 16.04
N ASP A 469 2.56 17.60 17.35
CA ASP A 469 3.23 18.50 18.29
C ASP A 469 4.36 17.77 19.05
N ALA A 470 5.13 18.49 19.87
CA ALA A 470 6.21 17.90 20.65
C ALA A 470 5.73 16.94 21.76
N GLU A 471 4.43 16.87 22.03
CA GLU A 471 3.84 16.14 23.17
C GLU A 471 3.03 14.90 22.73
N LYS A 472 3.33 14.37 21.53
CA LYS A 472 2.73 13.13 21.01
C LYS A 472 1.27 13.26 20.59
N HIS A 473 0.76 14.48 20.38
CA HIS A 473 -0.58 14.66 19.82
C HIS A 473 -0.55 14.61 18.29
N VAL A 474 -1.22 13.61 17.72
CA VAL A 474 -1.30 13.37 16.27
C VAL A 474 -2.70 13.66 15.74
N GLU A 475 -2.83 14.72 14.96
CA GLU A 475 -4.06 15.07 14.25
C GLU A 475 -3.93 14.76 12.76
N VAL A 476 -5.00 14.22 12.15
CA VAL A 476 -5.04 13.94 10.70
C VAL A 476 -6.22 14.67 10.09
N MET A 477 -5.95 15.41 9.02
CA MET A 477 -6.93 16.02 8.14
C MET A 477 -6.81 15.41 6.75
N SER A 478 -7.93 15.22 6.08
CA SER A 478 -7.98 14.80 4.67
C SER A 478 -9.10 15.54 3.95
N ARG A 479 -9.03 15.61 2.62
CA ARG A 479 -10.04 16.29 1.81
C ARG A 479 -11.46 15.78 2.08
N PHE A 480 -11.62 14.46 2.17
CA PHE A 480 -12.94 13.80 2.23
C PHE A 480 -13.36 13.28 3.61
N ASP A 481 -12.65 13.62 4.69
CA ASP A 481 -12.91 13.20 6.07
C ASP A 481 -13.30 11.72 6.26
N ARG A 482 -12.66 10.82 5.51
CA ARG A 482 -12.70 9.40 5.84
C ARG A 482 -11.77 9.23 7.02
N LYS A 483 -12.33 9.12 8.24
CA LYS A 483 -11.62 8.95 9.52
C LYS A 483 -10.82 7.61 9.58
N GLY A 484 -9.86 7.47 8.67
CA GLY A 484 -9.24 6.21 8.29
C GLY A 484 -10.25 5.18 7.78
N LEU A 485 -9.77 4.11 7.16
CA LEU A 485 -10.57 2.89 7.00
C LEU A 485 -10.82 2.30 8.38
N GLY A 486 -11.89 2.75 9.04
CA GLY A 486 -12.11 2.39 10.44
C GLY A 486 -13.25 3.10 11.18
N LEU A 487 -13.83 4.18 10.64
CA LEU A 487 -14.94 4.89 11.27
C LEU A 487 -16.06 5.24 10.26
N LEU A 488 -16.46 4.24 9.47
CA LEU A 488 -17.78 4.22 8.81
C LEU A 488 -18.82 3.63 9.76
#